data_AF-A0A2C6AFX1-F1
#
_entry.id   AF-A0A2C6AFX1-F1
#
_cell.length_a   1.000
_cell.length_b   1.000
_cell.length_c   1.000
_cell.angle_alpha   90.00
_cell.angle_beta   90.00
_cell.angle_gamma   90.00
#
_symmetry.space_group_name_H-M   'P 1'
#
loop_
_entity.id
_entity.type
_entity.pdbx_description
1 polymer ?
#
loop_
_entity_poly.entity_id
_entity_poly.type
_entity_poly.pdbx_seq_one_letter_code
_entity_poly.pdbx_strand_id
1 'polypeptide(L)'
;MSNYFLTASILRRLSPPFGKLKAVEGRKEGDFRSLHARLIANAEEVAFYGGADMEKTFLNKEYKSLKSWMEGIYMLKIRYNILEDFILKYSWSAYGYLLASLPVFLPAWGGVGGAAEMVESTEKGGRERNRMKDFITNKRLMLSLADAGGRMMYSIKDLAELAGYTSRVYTLISTLHRVHADAYYLRGGQGELYSLCDVQGTIQKGFDGIRFEQVPVVAPGLWPQGGEELLDSLSMIVRRGEHLLISGPNGVGKSAIGRVLAGLWPVYRGLVSRPKSNGEDGVMFLPQRPYLSPGTLRDQVIYPDGHLDMREKRRSEDDLHRILELAKLGYLPDREGGWDTRKEWKDVLSGGEKQRMAFARLLYHEPQYAIIDEGTSAVSSDVEGLLYETCKDRGITLVTISTRASLKKYHTFNLILGTGDHGDGWEFERIGTEREKLQVEKELQELRERLAQVGEWKKRRDEIERELAAVWTDQGAMLDAPADTEETEPQPGSETQGHEVAA
;
A
#
# COMPACT_ATOMS: atom_id res chain seq x y z
N MET A 1 -30.89 44.72 4.93
CA MET A 1 -30.52 43.44 5.57
C MET A 1 -31.25 42.24 4.97
N SER A 2 -32.59 42.18 4.88
CA SER A 2 -33.31 40.99 4.36
C SER A 2 -32.93 40.60 2.92
N ASN A 3 -32.69 41.59 2.04
CA ASN A 3 -32.28 41.33 0.65
C ASN A 3 -30.91 40.62 0.56
N TYR A 4 -29.95 40.95 1.44
CA TYR A 4 -28.65 40.26 1.51
C TYR A 4 -28.78 38.81 1.96
N PHE A 5 -29.59 38.56 3.00
CA PHE A 5 -29.84 37.19 3.44
C PHE A 5 -30.56 36.38 2.37
N LEU A 6 -31.51 36.99 1.65
CA LEU A 6 -32.24 36.33 0.57
C LEU A 6 -31.30 36.00 -0.60
N THR A 7 -30.51 36.97 -1.09
CA THR A 7 -29.54 36.75 -2.17
C THR A 7 -28.45 35.76 -1.77
N ALA A 8 -27.90 35.86 -0.56
CA ALA A 8 -26.93 34.89 -0.05
C ALA A 8 -27.54 33.48 0.07
N SER A 9 -28.79 33.36 0.52
CA SER A 9 -29.48 32.06 0.60
C SER A 9 -29.76 31.47 -0.79
N ILE A 10 -30.12 32.30 -1.76
CA ILE A 10 -30.31 31.89 -3.17
C ILE A 10 -28.98 31.44 -3.77
N LEU A 11 -27.92 32.24 -3.64
CA LEU A 11 -26.58 31.91 -4.14
C LEU A 11 -26.00 30.66 -3.48
N ARG A 12 -26.26 30.45 -2.19
CA ARG A 12 -25.85 29.22 -1.47
C ARG A 12 -26.61 27.99 -1.95
N ARG A 13 -27.91 28.11 -2.26
CA ARG A 13 -28.72 27.02 -2.79
C ARG A 13 -28.35 26.66 -4.23
N LEU A 14 -27.93 27.66 -5.01
CA LEU A 14 -27.47 27.49 -6.39
C LEU A 14 -25.98 27.16 -6.48
N SER A 15 -25.22 27.27 -5.38
CA SER A 15 -23.80 26.98 -5.35
C SER A 15 -23.56 25.49 -5.58
N PRO A 16 -22.71 25.14 -6.57
CA PRO A 16 -22.16 23.81 -6.66
C PRO A 16 -21.45 23.36 -5.38
N PRO A 17 -21.35 22.05 -5.14
CA PRO A 17 -20.56 21.51 -4.05
C PRO A 17 -19.05 21.57 -4.37
N PHE A 18 -18.48 22.78 -4.38
CA PHE A 18 -17.08 23.02 -4.78
C PHE A 18 -16.07 22.17 -4.00
N GLY A 19 -16.28 21.96 -2.71
CA GLY A 19 -15.40 21.09 -1.90
C GLY A 19 -15.39 19.63 -2.37
N LYS A 20 -16.55 19.07 -2.74
CA LYS A 20 -16.63 17.71 -3.30
C LYS A 20 -15.99 17.64 -4.69
N LEU A 21 -16.24 18.64 -5.52
CA LEU A 21 -15.63 18.72 -6.87
C LEU A 21 -14.10 18.82 -6.80
N LYS A 22 -13.57 19.65 -5.91
CA LYS A 22 -12.13 19.77 -5.66
C LYS A 22 -11.51 18.49 -5.09
N ALA A 23 -12.23 17.77 -4.24
CA ALA A 23 -11.78 16.47 -3.75
C ALA A 23 -11.69 15.43 -4.88
N VAL A 24 -12.68 15.39 -5.79
CA VAL A 24 -12.68 14.49 -6.96
C VAL A 24 -11.56 14.86 -7.94
N GLU A 25 -11.38 16.14 -8.23
CA GLU A 25 -10.29 16.66 -9.07
C GLU A 25 -8.92 16.23 -8.52
N GLY A 26 -8.67 16.45 -7.22
CA GLY A 26 -7.42 16.05 -6.59
C GLY A 26 -7.20 14.53 -6.57
N ARG A 27 -8.27 13.72 -6.52
CA ARG A 27 -8.17 12.25 -6.65
C ARG A 27 -7.74 11.86 -8.07
N LYS A 28 -8.39 12.42 -9.10
CA LYS A 28 -8.07 12.12 -10.51
C LYS A 28 -6.67 12.60 -10.91
N GLU A 29 -6.24 13.73 -10.39
CA GLU A 29 -4.86 14.20 -10.57
C GLU A 29 -3.86 13.25 -9.91
N GLY A 30 -4.17 12.75 -8.70
CA GLY A 30 -3.37 11.74 -8.02
C GLY A 30 -3.26 10.43 -8.81
N ASP A 31 -4.37 9.92 -9.34
CA ASP A 31 -4.41 8.71 -10.18
C ASP A 31 -3.49 8.86 -11.41
N PHE A 32 -3.58 10.01 -12.11
CA PHE A 32 -2.75 10.32 -13.27
C PHE A 32 -1.25 10.39 -12.94
N ARG A 33 -0.89 11.09 -11.85
CA ARG A 33 0.51 11.16 -11.39
C ARG A 33 1.05 9.79 -10.97
N SER A 34 0.21 8.94 -10.37
CA SER A 34 0.58 7.58 -9.99
C SER A 34 0.91 6.72 -11.22
N LEU A 35 0.15 6.86 -12.32
CA LEU A 35 0.48 6.15 -13.57
C LEU A 35 1.82 6.59 -14.16
N HIS A 36 2.11 7.90 -14.13
CA HIS A 36 3.41 8.41 -14.54
C HIS A 36 4.55 7.86 -13.68
N ALA A 37 4.40 7.89 -12.36
CA ALA A 37 5.39 7.34 -11.44
C ALA A 37 5.62 5.83 -11.67
N ARG A 38 4.55 5.07 -11.94
CA ARG A 38 4.63 3.64 -12.29
C ARG A 38 5.41 3.43 -13.59
N LEU A 39 5.13 4.21 -14.64
CA LEU A 39 5.84 4.11 -15.91
C LEU A 39 7.33 4.40 -15.74
N ILE A 40 7.68 5.45 -14.99
CA ILE A 40 9.09 5.79 -14.71
C ILE A 40 9.77 4.67 -13.94
N ALA A 41 9.10 4.14 -12.91
CA ALA A 41 9.68 3.11 -12.03
C ALA A 41 9.89 1.76 -12.71
N ASN A 42 9.19 1.47 -13.81
CA ASN A 42 9.25 0.21 -14.56
C ASN A 42 9.53 0.47 -16.06
N ALA A 43 10.26 1.53 -16.39
CA ALA A 43 10.44 1.98 -17.77
C ALA A 43 11.22 0.96 -18.61
N GLU A 44 12.17 0.28 -17.99
CA GLU A 44 12.98 -0.76 -18.62
C GLU A 44 12.14 -1.99 -18.96
N GLU A 45 11.34 -2.50 -18.02
CA GLU A 45 10.43 -3.62 -18.25
C GLU A 45 9.41 -3.30 -19.35
N VAL A 46 8.82 -2.11 -19.33
CA VAL A 46 7.89 -1.66 -20.38
C VAL A 46 8.59 -1.60 -21.74
N ALA A 47 9.84 -1.13 -21.80
CA ALA A 47 10.61 -1.07 -23.04
C ALA A 47 10.94 -2.46 -23.57
N PHE A 48 11.33 -3.41 -22.71
CA PHE A 48 11.60 -4.79 -23.10
C PHE A 48 10.40 -5.47 -23.73
N TYR A 49 9.19 -5.22 -23.22
CA TYR A 49 7.96 -5.76 -23.80
C TYR A 49 7.44 -4.97 -25.00
N GLY A 50 8.10 -3.88 -25.40
CA GLY A 50 7.59 -2.97 -26.44
C GLY A 50 6.26 -2.30 -26.04
N GLY A 51 5.98 -2.17 -24.74
CA GLY A 51 4.69 -1.74 -24.18
C GLY A 51 4.42 -0.24 -24.24
N ALA A 52 5.28 0.55 -24.90
CA ALA A 52 5.20 2.01 -24.90
C ALA A 52 3.87 2.55 -25.44
N ASP A 53 3.33 1.97 -26.51
CA ASP A 53 2.05 2.40 -27.10
C ASP A 53 0.85 2.06 -26.21
N MET A 54 0.91 0.93 -25.50
CA MET A 54 -0.11 0.54 -24.53
C MET A 54 -0.11 1.46 -23.31
N GLU A 55 1.06 1.72 -22.72
CA GLU A 55 1.21 2.66 -21.59
C GLU A 55 0.78 4.07 -21.98
N LYS A 56 1.14 4.52 -23.20
CA LYS A 56 0.64 5.79 -23.77
C LYS A 56 -0.89 5.80 -23.89
N THR A 57 -1.51 4.69 -24.25
CA THR A 57 -2.97 4.58 -24.34
C THR A 57 -3.63 4.70 -22.96
N PHE A 58 -3.07 4.03 -21.93
CA PHE A 58 -3.55 4.17 -20.55
C PHE A 58 -3.39 5.59 -20.01
N LEU A 59 -2.22 6.20 -20.20
CA LEU A 59 -1.96 7.59 -19.80
C LEU A 59 -2.89 8.57 -20.50
N ASN A 60 -3.09 8.43 -21.82
CA ASN A 60 -4.01 9.28 -22.57
C ASN A 60 -5.46 9.09 -22.13
N LYS A 61 -5.87 7.87 -21.76
CA LYS A 61 -7.22 7.60 -21.24
C LYS A 61 -7.45 8.32 -19.92
N GLU A 62 -6.54 8.19 -18.95
CA GLU A 62 -6.68 8.90 -17.67
C GLU A 62 -6.51 10.41 -17.81
N TYR A 63 -5.63 10.87 -18.70
CA TYR A 63 -5.51 12.31 -19.02
C TYR A 63 -6.81 12.87 -19.62
N LYS A 64 -7.43 12.18 -20.58
CA LYS A 64 -8.72 12.59 -21.15
C LYS A 64 -9.84 12.58 -20.10
N SER A 65 -9.83 11.59 -19.21
CA SER A 65 -10.75 11.51 -18.07
C SER A 65 -10.58 12.71 -17.12
N LEU A 66 -9.35 13.00 -16.70
CA LEU A 66 -9.02 14.17 -15.88
C LEU A 66 -9.45 15.46 -16.59
N LYS A 67 -9.12 15.61 -17.87
CA LYS A 67 -9.48 16.77 -18.68
C LYS A 67 -11.00 16.98 -18.76
N SER A 68 -11.79 15.93 -19.04
CA SER A 68 -13.25 16.08 -19.16
C SER A 68 -13.89 16.46 -17.82
N TRP A 69 -13.38 15.90 -16.71
CA TRP A 69 -13.79 16.30 -15.37
C TRP A 69 -13.42 17.76 -15.07
N MET A 70 -12.20 18.18 -15.39
CA MET A 70 -11.77 19.57 -15.21
C MET A 70 -12.60 20.53 -16.05
N GLU A 71 -12.85 20.23 -17.33
CA GLU A 71 -13.69 21.03 -18.21
C GLU A 71 -15.12 21.15 -17.67
N GLY A 72 -15.71 20.05 -17.17
CA GLY A 72 -17.02 20.06 -16.52
C GLY A 72 -17.04 20.93 -15.27
N ILE A 73 -16.03 20.81 -14.40
CA ILE A 73 -15.87 21.64 -13.19
C ILE A 73 -15.71 23.12 -13.57
N TYR A 74 -14.89 23.42 -14.58
CA TYR A 74 -14.68 24.80 -15.05
C TYR A 74 -15.94 25.39 -15.67
N MET A 75 -16.68 24.64 -16.49
CA MET A 75 -17.93 25.13 -17.08
C MET A 75 -18.96 25.44 -16.00
N LEU A 76 -19.06 24.59 -14.98
CA LEU A 76 -19.92 24.83 -13.81
C LEU A 76 -19.46 26.06 -13.02
N LYS A 77 -18.14 26.20 -12.77
CA LYS A 77 -17.54 27.34 -12.06
C LYS A 77 -17.73 28.64 -12.83
N ILE A 78 -17.58 28.65 -14.14
CA ILE A 78 -17.79 29.83 -15.00
C ILE A 78 -19.26 30.25 -14.97
N ARG A 79 -20.21 29.32 -15.18
CA ARG A 79 -21.65 29.63 -15.13
C ARG A 79 -22.06 30.21 -13.78
N TYR A 80 -21.56 29.62 -12.70
CA TYR A 80 -21.80 30.12 -11.35
C TYR A 80 -21.16 31.50 -11.12
N ASN A 81 -19.87 31.67 -11.46
CA ASN A 81 -19.17 32.95 -11.29
C ASN A 81 -19.85 34.07 -12.10
N ILE A 82 -20.35 33.79 -13.31
CA ILE A 82 -21.09 34.80 -14.11
C ILE A 82 -22.38 35.20 -13.40
N LEU A 83 -23.17 34.22 -12.91
CA LEU A 83 -24.39 34.49 -12.17
C LEU A 83 -24.11 35.28 -10.87
N GLU A 84 -23.08 34.87 -10.15
CA GLU A 84 -22.61 35.50 -8.92
C GLU A 84 -22.18 36.93 -9.17
N ASP A 85 -21.26 37.18 -10.12
CA ASP A 85 -20.80 38.52 -10.47
C ASP A 85 -21.95 39.40 -11.00
N PHE A 86 -22.89 38.82 -11.75
CA PHE A 86 -24.07 39.55 -12.23
C PHE A 86 -24.94 40.04 -11.06
N ILE A 87 -25.21 39.16 -10.08
CA ILE A 87 -26.01 39.49 -8.90
C ILE A 87 -25.26 40.50 -8.02
N LEU A 88 -23.98 40.25 -7.74
CA LEU A 88 -23.19 41.07 -6.81
C LEU A 88 -22.82 42.43 -7.38
N LYS A 89 -22.33 42.51 -8.62
CA LYS A 89 -21.83 43.77 -9.20
C LYS A 89 -22.94 44.61 -9.81
N TYR A 90 -23.84 43.99 -10.58
CA TYR A 90 -24.82 44.73 -11.37
C TYR A 90 -26.18 44.84 -10.68
N SER A 91 -26.71 43.73 -10.14
CA SER A 91 -28.04 43.76 -9.49
C SER A 91 -28.02 44.58 -8.21
N TRP A 92 -26.94 44.49 -7.42
CA TRP A 92 -26.81 45.30 -6.21
C TRP A 92 -26.63 46.79 -6.52
N SER A 93 -25.79 47.14 -7.49
CA SER A 93 -25.63 48.54 -7.92
C SER A 93 -26.95 49.10 -8.43
N ALA A 94 -27.68 48.36 -9.27
CA ALA A 94 -28.98 48.76 -9.79
C ALA A 94 -30.03 48.95 -8.67
N TYR A 95 -30.10 48.02 -7.72
CA TYR A 95 -30.98 48.13 -6.56
C TYR A 95 -30.61 49.33 -5.67
N GLY A 96 -29.31 49.58 -5.47
CA GLY A 96 -28.81 50.76 -4.76
C GLY A 96 -29.22 52.08 -5.42
N TYR A 97 -29.15 52.16 -6.76
CA TYR A 97 -29.64 53.31 -7.50
C TYR A 97 -31.16 53.50 -7.40
N LEU A 98 -31.93 52.40 -7.44
CA LEU A 98 -33.38 52.43 -7.30
C LEU A 98 -33.81 52.87 -5.89
N LEU A 99 -33.13 52.39 -4.84
CA LEU A 99 -33.35 52.86 -3.48
C LEU A 99 -32.93 54.32 -3.27
N ALA A 100 -31.83 54.75 -3.89
CA ALA A 100 -31.37 56.14 -3.79
C ALA A 100 -32.30 57.12 -4.53
N SER A 101 -33.00 56.66 -5.58
CA SER A 101 -33.95 57.50 -6.34
C SER A 101 -35.34 57.57 -5.71
N LEU A 102 -35.73 56.59 -4.88
CA LEU A 102 -37.04 56.53 -4.22
C LEU A 102 -37.43 57.82 -3.46
N PRO A 103 -36.58 58.43 -2.61
CA PRO A 103 -36.91 59.69 -1.93
C PRO A 103 -37.11 60.88 -2.89
N VAL A 104 -36.43 60.86 -4.04
CA VAL A 104 -36.50 61.93 -5.05
C VAL A 104 -37.82 61.88 -5.83
N PHE A 105 -38.30 60.67 -6.16
CA PHE A 105 -39.51 60.46 -6.97
C PHE A 105 -40.77 60.21 -6.15
N LEU A 106 -40.64 59.69 -4.92
CA LEU A 106 -41.75 59.38 -4.02
C LEU A 106 -41.48 59.95 -2.61
N PRO A 107 -41.57 61.29 -2.43
CA PRO A 107 -41.28 61.96 -1.15
C PRO A 107 -42.13 61.46 0.02
N ALA A 108 -43.35 61.01 -0.24
CA ALA A 108 -44.27 60.45 0.75
C ALA A 108 -43.77 59.13 1.38
N TRP A 109 -42.84 58.42 0.73
CA TRP A 109 -42.23 57.18 1.23
C TRP A 109 -40.85 57.37 1.85
N GLY A 110 -40.31 58.60 1.85
CA GLY A 110 -39.01 58.94 2.44
C GLY A 110 -38.97 59.03 3.97
N GLY A 111 -40.02 58.58 4.66
CA GLY A 111 -40.14 58.66 6.12
C GLY A 111 -40.23 60.10 6.66
N VAL A 112 -39.82 60.30 7.91
CA VAL A 112 -39.96 61.57 8.65
C VAL A 112 -39.24 62.74 7.97
N GLY A 113 -38.16 62.47 7.21
CA GLY A 113 -37.45 63.49 6.42
C GLY A 113 -38.22 63.94 5.16
N GLY A 114 -38.91 63.01 4.48
CA GLY A 114 -39.75 63.35 3.31
C GLY A 114 -41.04 64.08 3.67
N ALA A 115 -41.58 63.81 4.86
CA ALA A 115 -42.72 64.55 5.41
C ALA A 115 -42.35 65.97 5.85
N ALA A 116 -41.15 66.19 6.40
CA ALA A 116 -40.65 67.53 6.73
C ALA A 116 -40.35 68.37 5.47
N GLU A 117 -39.80 67.76 4.41
CA GLU A 117 -39.58 68.42 3.10
C GLU A 117 -40.87 68.85 2.38
N MET A 118 -42.00 68.18 2.65
CA MET A 118 -43.31 68.57 2.14
C MET A 118 -43.87 69.82 2.85
N VAL A 119 -43.47 70.05 4.11
CA VAL A 119 -43.90 71.18 4.93
C VAL A 119 -43.06 72.44 4.61
N GLU A 120 -41.77 72.29 4.27
CA GLU A 120 -40.82 73.39 3.97
C GLU A 120 -40.95 73.93 2.52
N SER A 121 -42.17 73.94 1.98
CA SER A 121 -42.47 73.97 0.55
C SER A 121 -42.28 75.32 -0.18
N THR A 122 -41.67 76.35 0.42
CA THR A 122 -41.77 77.74 -0.08
C THR A 122 -40.52 78.33 -0.75
N GLU A 123 -39.30 77.77 -0.66
CA GLU A 123 -38.11 78.36 -1.30
C GLU A 123 -37.52 77.52 -2.46
N LYS A 124 -37.58 78.05 -3.68
CA LYS A 124 -37.23 77.36 -4.94
C LYS A 124 -35.73 77.27 -5.28
N GLY A 125 -34.82 77.91 -4.54
CA GLY A 125 -33.41 78.03 -4.92
C GLY A 125 -32.42 77.01 -4.33
N GLY A 126 -32.69 76.46 -3.13
CA GLY A 126 -31.78 75.52 -2.43
C GLY A 126 -32.13 74.04 -2.57
N ARG A 127 -33.30 73.74 -3.14
CA ARG A 127 -33.96 72.41 -3.16
C ARG A 127 -33.21 71.38 -4.01
N GLU A 128 -32.71 71.77 -5.18
CA GLU A 128 -31.99 70.86 -6.08
C GLU A 128 -30.60 70.51 -5.55
N ARG A 129 -29.94 71.47 -4.90
CA ARG A 129 -28.58 71.30 -4.38
C ARG A 129 -28.54 70.34 -3.19
N ASN A 130 -29.50 70.43 -2.26
CA ASN A 130 -29.59 69.50 -1.12
C ASN A 130 -30.02 68.09 -1.57
N ARG A 131 -31.02 67.96 -2.45
CA ARG A 131 -31.42 66.66 -3.00
C ARG A 131 -30.30 65.96 -3.78
N MET A 132 -29.54 66.73 -4.56
CA MET A 132 -28.37 66.19 -5.25
C MET A 132 -27.28 65.75 -4.27
N LYS A 133 -27.04 66.52 -3.20
CA LYS A 133 -26.07 66.17 -2.15
C LYS A 133 -26.46 64.88 -1.42
N ASP A 134 -27.72 64.73 -1.04
CA ASP A 134 -28.23 63.54 -0.35
C ASP A 134 -28.26 62.33 -1.29
N PHE A 135 -28.64 62.53 -2.55
CA PHE A 135 -28.56 61.49 -3.59
C PHE A 135 -27.12 61.00 -3.80
N ILE A 136 -26.15 61.90 -3.93
CA ILE A 136 -24.73 61.54 -4.10
C ILE A 136 -24.21 60.79 -2.87
N THR A 137 -24.60 61.24 -1.67
CA THR A 137 -24.16 60.61 -0.40
C THR A 137 -24.76 59.21 -0.25
N ASN A 138 -26.07 59.05 -0.47
CA ASN A 138 -26.76 57.77 -0.43
C ASN A 138 -26.26 56.81 -1.51
N LYS A 139 -26.02 57.31 -2.73
CA LYS A 139 -25.38 56.55 -3.81
C LYS A 139 -24.02 56.01 -3.39
N ARG A 140 -23.15 56.86 -2.81
CA ARG A 140 -21.80 56.45 -2.40
C ARG A 140 -21.84 55.40 -1.28
N LEU A 141 -22.73 55.57 -0.31
CA LEU A 141 -22.93 54.59 0.78
C LEU A 141 -23.44 53.24 0.25
N MET A 142 -24.41 53.25 -0.67
CA MET A 142 -24.96 52.02 -1.26
C MET A 142 -23.94 51.28 -2.12
N LEU A 143 -23.10 52.00 -2.89
CA LEU A 143 -22.01 51.40 -3.65
C LEU A 143 -20.93 50.80 -2.72
N SER A 144 -20.56 51.49 -1.64
CA SER A 144 -19.60 50.96 -0.67
C SER A 144 -20.12 49.70 0.04
N LEU A 145 -21.42 49.66 0.33
CA LEU A 145 -22.12 48.50 0.88
C LEU A 145 -22.16 47.32 -0.12
N ALA A 146 -22.34 47.62 -1.41
CA ALA A 146 -22.23 46.66 -2.51
C ALA A 146 -20.86 45.98 -2.53
N ASP A 147 -19.80 46.78 -2.53
CA ASP A 147 -18.43 46.32 -2.61
C ASP A 147 -18.05 45.50 -1.38
N ALA A 148 -18.50 45.92 -0.19
CA ALA A 148 -18.33 45.16 1.03
C ALA A 148 -19.05 43.80 0.98
N GLY A 149 -20.29 43.77 0.46
CA GLY A 149 -21.04 42.53 0.25
C GLY A 149 -20.38 41.58 -0.75
N GLY A 150 -19.84 42.11 -1.84
CA GLY A 150 -19.08 41.33 -2.83
C GLY A 150 -17.82 40.69 -2.22
N ARG A 151 -17.02 41.46 -1.46
CA ARG A 151 -15.85 40.93 -0.74
C ARG A 151 -16.22 39.83 0.27
N MET A 152 -17.34 39.99 0.97
CA MET A 152 -17.84 39.00 1.90
C MET A 152 -18.24 37.69 1.19
N MET A 153 -18.82 37.78 -0.01
CA MET A 153 -19.15 36.58 -0.79
C MET A 153 -17.91 35.83 -1.29
N TYR A 154 -16.91 36.55 -1.83
CA TYR A 154 -15.65 35.93 -2.23
C TYR A 154 -14.97 35.20 -1.04
N SER A 155 -15.05 35.79 0.16
CA SER A 155 -14.53 35.15 1.39
C SER A 155 -15.24 33.83 1.72
N ILE A 156 -16.55 33.69 1.44
CA ILE A 156 -17.30 32.44 1.65
C ILE A 156 -16.78 31.31 0.74
N LYS A 157 -16.41 31.64 -0.51
CA LYS A 157 -15.84 30.69 -1.45
C LYS A 157 -14.46 30.20 -1.01
N ASP A 158 -13.60 31.12 -0.58
CA ASP A 158 -12.28 30.77 -0.05
C ASP A 158 -12.41 29.89 1.21
N LEU A 159 -13.38 30.19 2.09
CA LEU A 159 -13.72 29.33 3.23
C LEU A 159 -14.22 27.95 2.82
N ALA A 160 -14.98 27.82 1.72
CA ALA A 160 -15.44 26.54 1.21
C ALA A 160 -14.31 25.70 0.59
N GLU A 161 -13.38 26.33 -0.13
CA GLU A 161 -12.17 25.67 -0.63
C GLU A 161 -11.27 25.23 0.53
N LEU A 162 -11.06 26.10 1.53
CA LEU A 162 -10.34 25.77 2.77
C LEU A 162 -10.98 24.59 3.50
N ALA A 163 -12.31 24.58 3.66
CA ALA A 163 -13.04 23.47 4.29
C ALA A 163 -12.80 22.12 3.59
N GLY A 164 -12.63 22.14 2.26
CA GLY A 164 -12.25 20.96 1.47
C GLY A 164 -10.85 20.45 1.81
N TYR A 165 -9.86 21.35 1.88
CA TYR A 165 -8.49 20.99 2.28
C TYR A 165 -8.43 20.50 3.73
N THR A 166 -9.07 21.20 4.66
CA THR A 166 -9.09 20.82 6.07
C THR A 166 -9.79 19.48 6.28
N SER A 167 -10.83 19.16 5.51
CA SER A 167 -11.48 17.85 5.58
C SER A 167 -10.51 16.73 5.17
N ARG A 168 -9.66 16.93 4.17
CA ARG A 168 -8.66 15.91 3.75
C ARG A 168 -7.59 15.72 4.80
N VAL A 169 -7.05 16.82 5.33
CA VAL A 169 -6.04 16.79 6.40
C VAL A 169 -6.62 16.15 7.65
N TYR A 170 -7.85 16.51 8.02
CA TYR A 170 -8.57 15.89 9.14
C TYR A 170 -8.75 14.38 8.93
N THR A 171 -9.19 13.94 7.75
CA THR A 171 -9.31 12.50 7.47
C THR A 171 -7.97 11.79 7.63
N LEU A 172 -6.88 12.35 7.10
CA LEU A 172 -5.54 11.77 7.27
C LEU A 172 -5.13 11.69 8.75
N ILE A 173 -5.18 12.81 9.47
CA ILE A 173 -4.76 12.87 10.88
C ILE A 173 -5.64 11.97 11.75
N SER A 174 -6.95 11.98 11.54
CA SER A 174 -7.87 11.12 12.29
C SER A 174 -7.63 9.63 12.00
N THR A 175 -7.31 9.25 10.76
CA THR A 175 -6.90 7.87 10.46
C THR A 175 -5.56 7.51 11.11
N LEU A 176 -4.57 8.41 11.10
CA LEU A 176 -3.28 8.18 11.76
C LEU A 176 -3.44 8.03 13.28
N HIS A 177 -4.29 8.85 13.92
CA HIS A 177 -4.60 8.70 15.35
C HIS A 177 -5.29 7.36 15.65
N ARG A 178 -6.18 6.88 14.77
CA ARG A 178 -6.82 5.57 14.94
C ARG A 178 -5.83 4.41 14.81
N VAL A 179 -4.90 4.49 13.85
CA VAL A 179 -3.83 3.50 13.69
C VAL A 179 -2.89 3.52 14.89
N HIS A 180 -2.53 4.70 15.41
CA HIS A 180 -1.66 4.82 16.58
C HIS A 180 -2.29 4.27 17.87
N ALA A 181 -3.62 4.35 18.00
CA ALA A 181 -4.33 3.87 19.18
C ALA A 181 -4.87 2.43 19.03
N ASP A 182 -4.52 1.71 17.96
CA ASP A 182 -5.07 0.39 17.61
C ASP A 182 -6.61 0.33 17.64
N ALA A 183 -7.26 1.46 17.31
CA ALA A 183 -8.69 1.69 17.50
C ALA A 183 -9.49 1.42 16.21
N TYR A 184 -9.66 0.13 15.90
CA TYR A 184 -10.39 -0.35 14.73
C TYR A 184 -11.84 -0.74 15.10
N TYR A 185 -12.67 0.26 15.46
CA TYR A 185 -14.08 0.01 15.77
C TYR A 185 -14.97 0.12 14.53
N LEU A 186 -15.93 -0.82 14.41
CA LEU A 186 -17.05 -0.72 13.48
C LEU A 186 -18.20 0.04 14.14
N ARG A 187 -18.75 1.06 13.49
CA ARG A 187 -20.02 1.66 13.93
C ARG A 187 -21.18 0.75 13.49
N GLY A 188 -21.64 -0.13 14.39
CA GLY A 188 -22.94 -0.78 14.27
C GLY A 188 -22.99 -2.13 13.53
N GLY A 189 -21.95 -2.96 13.60
CA GLY A 189 -21.99 -4.33 13.06
C GLY A 189 -20.94 -5.25 13.70
N GLN A 190 -21.09 -6.57 13.51
CA GLN A 190 -20.07 -7.55 13.86
C GLN A 190 -18.94 -7.48 12.82
N GLY A 191 -17.68 -7.46 13.27
CA GLY A 191 -16.53 -7.50 12.37
C GLY A 191 -16.45 -8.87 11.68
N GLU A 192 -16.04 -8.90 10.41
CA GLU A 192 -15.71 -10.16 9.74
C GLU A 192 -14.51 -10.84 10.43
N LEU A 193 -14.45 -12.17 10.34
CA LEU A 193 -13.31 -12.96 10.82
C LEU A 193 -12.02 -12.41 10.19
N TYR A 194 -10.99 -12.23 11.02
CA TYR A 194 -9.72 -11.66 10.58
C TYR A 194 -9.81 -10.25 9.97
N SER A 195 -10.83 -9.47 10.31
CA SER A 195 -10.83 -8.04 10.08
C SER A 195 -9.93 -7.33 11.11
N LEU A 196 -9.49 -6.10 10.82
CA LEU A 196 -8.74 -5.29 11.81
C LEU A 196 -9.50 -5.07 13.14
N CYS A 197 -10.83 -5.23 13.14
CA CYS A 197 -11.67 -5.17 14.34
C CYS A 197 -11.60 -6.45 15.19
N ASP A 198 -11.09 -7.55 14.62
CA ASP A 198 -11.02 -8.89 15.21
C ASP A 198 -9.58 -9.28 15.62
N VAL A 199 -8.70 -8.30 15.82
CA VAL A 199 -7.33 -8.56 16.28
C VAL A 199 -7.38 -8.82 17.79
N GLN A 200 -7.12 -10.06 18.21
CA GLN A 200 -7.16 -10.50 19.61
C GLN A 200 -5.83 -11.09 20.11
N GLY A 201 -4.89 -11.37 19.21
CA GLY A 201 -3.59 -11.92 19.55
C GLY A 201 -2.66 -10.87 20.15
N THR A 202 -1.56 -11.33 20.74
CA THR A 202 -0.64 -10.46 21.48
C THR A 202 0.80 -10.60 20.99
N ILE A 203 1.54 -9.48 21.04
CA ILE A 203 2.99 -9.47 20.79
C ILE A 203 3.69 -9.14 22.11
N GLN A 204 4.44 -10.11 22.64
CA GLN A 204 5.25 -9.94 23.86
C GLN A 204 6.70 -9.63 23.50
N LYS A 205 7.22 -8.52 24.04
CA LYS A 205 8.66 -8.19 23.95
C LYS A 205 9.39 -8.69 25.21
N GLY A 206 10.65 -9.08 25.08
CA GLY A 206 11.50 -9.49 26.21
C GLY A 206 11.56 -10.98 26.49
N PHE A 207 11.26 -11.80 25.50
CA PHE A 207 11.50 -13.24 25.55
C PHE A 207 12.92 -13.55 25.03
N ASP A 208 13.66 -14.47 25.66
CA ASP A 208 15.00 -14.88 25.20
C ASP A 208 14.91 -15.83 23.99
N GLY A 209 14.36 -15.34 22.89
CA GLY A 209 13.98 -16.15 21.74
C GLY A 209 13.01 -15.46 20.79
N ILE A 210 12.71 -16.16 19.70
CA ILE A 210 11.51 -15.95 18.89
C ILE A 210 10.55 -17.09 19.20
N ARG A 211 9.29 -16.77 19.51
CA ARG A 211 8.28 -17.79 19.80
C ARG A 211 6.94 -17.44 19.16
N PHE A 212 6.32 -18.45 18.57
CA PHE A 212 4.93 -18.45 18.11
C PHE A 212 4.18 -19.50 18.93
N GLU A 213 3.03 -19.14 19.49
CA GLU A 213 2.14 -20.06 20.19
C GLU A 213 0.73 -19.93 19.62
N GLN A 214 0.29 -20.95 18.88
CA GLN A 214 -1.05 -21.05 18.27
C GLN A 214 -1.43 -19.81 17.46
N VAL A 215 -0.52 -19.34 16.60
CA VAL A 215 -0.71 -18.12 15.81
C VAL A 215 -1.15 -18.49 14.39
N PRO A 216 -2.41 -18.22 13.99
CA PRO A 216 -2.79 -18.31 12.59
C PRO A 216 -2.11 -17.18 11.82
N VAL A 217 -1.53 -17.50 10.66
CA VAL A 217 -0.90 -16.51 9.79
C VAL A 217 -1.90 -16.12 8.72
N VAL A 218 -2.32 -14.86 8.73
CA VAL A 218 -3.42 -14.38 7.90
C VAL A 218 -2.98 -13.20 7.03
N ALA A 219 -3.25 -13.28 5.72
CA ALA A 219 -3.09 -12.18 4.79
C ALA A 219 -4.19 -11.12 5.02
N PRO A 220 -3.84 -9.86 5.34
CA PRO A 220 -4.85 -8.84 5.61
C PRO A 220 -5.68 -8.52 4.36
N GLY A 221 -7.01 -8.55 4.49
CA GLY A 221 -7.94 -8.14 3.45
C GLY A 221 -8.14 -6.63 3.39
N LEU A 222 -8.59 -6.13 2.23
CA LEU A 222 -9.07 -4.76 2.09
C LEU A 222 -10.49 -4.67 2.64
N TRP A 223 -10.74 -3.70 3.52
CA TRP A 223 -12.08 -3.43 4.04
C TRP A 223 -13.11 -3.32 2.88
N PRO A 224 -14.28 -3.97 2.98
CA PRO A 224 -14.85 -4.64 4.16
C PRO A 224 -14.42 -6.09 4.41
N GLN A 225 -13.64 -6.70 3.51
CA GLN A 225 -13.32 -8.12 3.54
C GLN A 225 -12.34 -8.47 4.67
N GLY A 226 -12.61 -9.58 5.36
CA GLY A 226 -11.68 -10.25 6.26
C GLY A 226 -10.39 -10.72 5.58
N GLY A 227 -9.38 -11.07 6.38
CA GLY A 227 -8.15 -11.63 5.89
C GLY A 227 -8.27 -13.10 5.46
N GLU A 228 -7.38 -13.53 4.57
CA GLU A 228 -7.27 -14.92 4.11
C GLU A 228 -6.25 -15.66 4.97
N GLU A 229 -6.68 -16.74 5.63
CA GLU A 229 -5.80 -17.58 6.44
C GLU A 229 -4.85 -18.39 5.55
N LEU A 230 -3.54 -18.28 5.83
CA LEU A 230 -2.47 -18.94 5.07
C LEU A 230 -1.90 -20.16 5.81
N LEU A 231 -1.82 -20.09 7.14
CA LEU A 231 -1.30 -21.17 7.98
C LEU A 231 -2.13 -21.28 9.26
N ASP A 232 -2.49 -22.52 9.61
CA ASP A 232 -3.24 -22.80 10.83
C ASP A 232 -2.32 -22.90 12.06
N SER A 233 -2.63 -22.12 13.09
CA SER A 233 -2.15 -22.29 14.48
C SER A 233 -0.64 -22.56 14.65
N LEU A 234 0.21 -21.79 13.98
CA LEU A 234 1.67 -21.95 14.01
C LEU A 234 2.23 -21.88 15.44
N SER A 235 3.02 -22.90 15.81
CA SER A 235 3.66 -23.00 17.11
C SER A 235 5.13 -23.41 16.98
N MET A 236 6.06 -22.51 17.30
CA MET A 236 7.50 -22.78 17.23
C MET A 236 8.28 -21.93 18.21
N ILE A 237 9.48 -22.38 18.59
CA ILE A 237 10.41 -21.64 19.44
C ILE A 237 11.81 -21.73 18.82
N VAL A 238 12.47 -20.58 18.67
CA VAL A 238 13.84 -20.45 18.18
C VAL A 238 14.65 -19.68 19.22
N ARG A 239 15.60 -20.35 19.88
CA ARG A 239 16.51 -19.75 20.84
C ARG A 239 17.75 -19.19 20.16
N ARG A 240 18.54 -18.42 20.91
CA ARG A 240 19.76 -17.81 20.39
C ARG A 240 20.75 -18.89 19.95
N GLY A 241 21.32 -18.74 18.76
CA GLY A 241 22.22 -19.72 18.15
C GLY A 241 21.51 -20.91 17.48
N GLU A 242 20.18 -21.02 17.60
CA GLU A 242 19.39 -21.98 16.83
C GLU A 242 18.99 -21.33 15.51
N HIS A 243 19.62 -21.76 14.41
CA HIS A 243 19.36 -21.20 13.09
C HIS A 243 18.13 -21.89 12.48
N LEU A 244 17.15 -21.13 11.98
CA LEU A 244 15.91 -21.65 11.41
C LEU A 244 15.86 -21.40 9.90
N LEU A 245 15.64 -22.46 9.12
CA LEU A 245 15.23 -22.36 7.72
C LEU A 245 13.70 -22.50 7.64
N ILE A 246 13.03 -21.55 6.99
CA ILE A 246 11.61 -21.64 6.63
C ILE A 246 11.54 -21.98 5.14
N SER A 247 11.12 -23.19 4.83
CA SER A 247 11.03 -23.74 3.48
C SER A 247 9.59 -24.10 3.11
N GLY A 248 9.30 -24.19 1.82
CA GLY A 248 7.97 -24.53 1.31
C GLY A 248 7.70 -23.94 -0.08
N PRO A 249 6.61 -24.34 -0.74
CA PRO A 249 6.24 -23.87 -2.07
C PRO A 249 6.03 -22.34 -2.14
N ASN A 250 6.07 -21.78 -3.34
CA ASN A 250 5.76 -20.35 -3.54
C ASN A 250 4.28 -20.08 -3.20
N GLY A 251 4.01 -18.95 -2.54
CA GLY A 251 2.65 -18.54 -2.19
C GLY A 251 2.10 -19.02 -0.84
N VAL A 252 2.74 -20.00 -0.18
CA VAL A 252 2.26 -20.62 1.08
C VAL A 252 2.34 -19.72 2.35
N GLY A 253 2.67 -18.43 2.23
CA GLY A 253 2.77 -17.54 3.39
C GLY A 253 4.12 -17.53 4.12
N LYS A 254 5.19 -18.07 3.52
CA LYS A 254 6.59 -17.95 3.99
C LYS A 254 6.97 -16.54 4.48
N SER A 255 6.88 -15.54 3.59
CA SER A 255 7.17 -14.13 3.92
C SER A 255 6.15 -13.52 4.88
N ALA A 256 4.94 -14.09 4.99
CA ALA A 256 3.93 -13.63 5.94
C ALA A 256 4.34 -13.89 7.39
N ILE A 257 4.98 -15.02 7.68
CA ILE A 257 5.58 -15.28 9.01
C ILE A 257 6.55 -14.15 9.39
N GLY A 258 7.41 -13.75 8.46
CA GLY A 258 8.33 -12.62 8.65
C GLY A 258 7.60 -11.29 8.91
N ARG A 259 6.48 -11.02 8.23
CA ARG A 259 5.68 -9.79 8.44
C ARG A 259 4.95 -9.78 9.78
N VAL A 260 4.44 -10.92 10.23
CA VAL A 260 3.85 -11.09 11.57
C VAL A 260 4.94 -10.95 12.64
N LEU A 261 6.14 -11.50 12.40
CA LEU A 261 7.31 -11.34 13.27
C LEU A 261 7.92 -9.94 13.23
N ALA A 262 7.68 -9.13 12.18
CA ALA A 262 8.07 -7.73 12.16
C ALA A 262 7.02 -6.84 12.84
N GLY A 263 5.76 -7.30 12.92
CA GLY A 263 4.63 -6.51 13.42
C GLY A 263 4.02 -5.62 12.34
N LEU A 264 4.36 -5.91 11.07
CA LEU A 264 3.75 -5.28 9.90
C LEU A 264 2.34 -5.84 9.67
N TRP A 265 2.13 -7.12 9.96
CA TRP A 265 0.83 -7.76 9.95
C TRP A 265 0.36 -8.01 11.39
N PRO A 266 -0.94 -7.83 11.69
CA PRO A 266 -1.47 -8.01 13.04
C PRO A 266 -1.46 -9.49 13.44
N VAL A 267 -1.34 -9.74 14.74
CA VAL A 267 -1.49 -11.08 15.32
C VAL A 267 -2.96 -11.28 15.68
N TYR A 268 -3.70 -12.02 14.86
CA TYR A 268 -5.14 -12.17 15.07
C TYR A 268 -5.51 -13.03 16.29
N ARG A 269 -4.76 -14.10 16.53
CA ARG A 269 -4.91 -15.02 17.67
C ARG A 269 -3.52 -15.49 18.12
N GLY A 270 -3.46 -16.10 19.30
CA GLY A 270 -2.22 -16.63 19.85
C GLY A 270 -1.25 -15.56 20.35
N LEU A 271 0.01 -15.96 20.51
CA LEU A 271 1.07 -15.15 21.07
C LEU A 271 2.33 -15.19 20.20
N VAL A 272 2.87 -14.02 19.85
CA VAL A 272 4.20 -13.86 19.26
C VAL A 272 5.13 -13.24 20.28
N SER A 273 6.21 -13.92 20.65
CA SER A 273 7.23 -13.38 21.55
C SER A 273 8.52 -13.05 20.79
N ARG A 274 9.15 -11.92 21.14
CA ARG A 274 10.37 -11.41 20.51
C ARG A 274 11.44 -11.04 21.55
N PRO A 275 12.74 -11.06 21.18
CA PRO A 275 13.81 -10.60 22.04
C PRO A 275 13.64 -9.13 22.43
N LYS A 276 14.17 -8.78 23.60
CA LYS A 276 14.37 -7.40 24.02
C LYS A 276 15.83 -7.08 23.85
N SER A 277 16.14 -6.04 23.08
CA SER A 277 17.43 -5.38 23.14
C SER A 277 17.25 -3.90 23.40
N ASN A 278 18.30 -3.28 23.93
CA ASN A 278 18.36 -1.90 24.38
C ASN A 278 18.16 -0.94 23.20
N GLY A 279 16.95 -0.41 23.03
CA GLY A 279 16.65 0.68 22.08
C GLY A 279 16.29 0.25 20.65
N GLU A 280 16.72 -0.93 20.21
CA GLU A 280 16.33 -1.56 18.94
C GLU A 280 15.82 -2.99 19.25
N ASP A 281 14.78 -3.49 18.57
CA ASP A 281 14.05 -4.74 18.91
C ASP A 281 14.89 -6.04 18.81
N GLY A 282 16.23 -5.97 18.77
CA GLY A 282 17.17 -7.12 18.74
C GLY A 282 17.08 -7.99 17.48
N VAL A 283 16.12 -7.65 16.61
CA VAL A 283 15.76 -8.36 15.39
C VAL A 283 15.91 -7.40 14.22
N MET A 284 16.64 -7.82 13.19
CA MET A 284 16.75 -7.09 11.93
C MET A 284 16.12 -7.88 10.78
N PHE A 285 15.43 -7.20 9.89
CA PHE A 285 14.75 -7.80 8.73
C PHE A 285 15.44 -7.42 7.44
N LEU A 286 15.80 -8.41 6.63
CA LEU A 286 16.30 -8.27 5.28
C LEU A 286 15.19 -8.71 4.32
N PRO A 287 14.48 -7.77 3.67
CA PRO A 287 13.40 -8.10 2.75
C PRO A 287 13.93 -8.67 1.43
N GLN A 288 13.08 -9.42 0.71
CA GLN A 288 13.35 -9.97 -0.63
C GLN A 288 13.85 -8.92 -1.63
N ARG A 289 13.32 -7.69 -1.56
CA ARG A 289 13.79 -6.53 -2.32
C ARG A 289 14.48 -5.56 -1.36
N PRO A 290 15.83 -5.53 -1.32
CA PRO A 290 16.55 -4.64 -0.43
C PRO A 290 16.17 -3.18 -0.61
N TYR A 291 15.84 -2.50 0.49
CA TYR A 291 15.66 -1.05 0.49
C TYR A 291 17.01 -0.33 0.50
N LEU A 292 17.16 0.62 -0.41
CA LEU A 292 18.31 1.51 -0.50
C LEU A 292 17.86 2.92 -0.13
N SER A 293 18.56 3.53 0.83
CA SER A 293 18.21 4.85 1.33
C SER A 293 18.54 5.92 0.30
N PRO A 294 17.73 6.98 0.14
CA PRO A 294 18.18 8.17 -0.55
C PRO A 294 19.34 8.78 0.25
N GLY A 295 20.52 8.94 -0.36
CA GLY A 295 21.68 9.45 0.35
C GLY A 295 23.02 9.01 -0.23
N THR A 296 24.02 8.98 0.65
CA THR A 296 25.40 8.63 0.34
C THR A 296 25.61 7.11 0.29
N LEU A 297 26.80 6.66 -0.14
CA LEU A 297 27.17 5.25 -0.06
C LEU A 297 27.27 4.81 1.40
N ARG A 298 27.78 5.69 2.27
CA ARG A 298 27.82 5.49 3.73
C ARG A 298 26.43 5.17 4.28
N ASP A 299 25.44 5.96 3.89
CA ASP A 299 24.04 5.80 4.33
C ASP A 299 23.47 4.43 3.94
N GLN A 300 23.96 3.78 2.89
CA GLN A 300 23.48 2.43 2.52
C GLN A 300 23.88 1.37 3.54
N VAL A 301 25.07 1.49 4.11
CA VAL A 301 25.63 0.53 5.08
C VAL A 301 25.07 0.77 6.47
N ILE A 302 24.94 2.03 6.89
CA ILE A 302 24.59 2.36 8.27
C ILE A 302 23.07 2.43 8.53
N TYR A 303 22.23 2.54 7.49
CA TYR A 303 20.77 2.65 7.68
C TYR A 303 20.22 1.50 8.56
N PRO A 304 19.34 1.76 9.55
CA PRO A 304 18.61 3.00 9.80
C PRO A 304 19.35 4.09 10.58
N ASP A 305 20.60 3.88 10.97
CA ASP A 305 21.40 4.91 11.64
C ASP A 305 21.69 6.10 10.71
N GLY A 306 21.84 7.28 11.31
CA GLY A 306 22.48 8.42 10.69
C GLY A 306 23.96 8.53 11.04
N HIS A 307 24.61 9.55 10.48
CA HIS A 307 26.03 9.80 10.75
C HIS A 307 26.34 10.11 12.22
N LEU A 308 25.38 10.67 12.96
CA LEU A 308 25.53 10.91 14.41
C LEU A 308 25.55 9.59 15.18
N ASP A 309 24.62 8.68 14.91
CA ASP A 309 24.54 7.38 15.57
C ASP A 309 25.79 6.54 15.28
N MET A 310 26.32 6.58 14.05
CA MET A 310 27.59 5.95 13.68
C MET A 310 28.76 6.45 14.55
N ARG A 311 28.81 7.77 14.81
CA ARG A 311 29.83 8.37 15.70
C ARG A 311 29.63 7.96 17.15
N GLU A 312 28.38 7.88 17.61
CA GLU A 312 28.05 7.41 18.98
C GLU A 312 28.43 5.93 19.17
N LYS A 313 28.19 5.09 18.15
CA LYS A 313 28.65 3.69 18.08
C LYS A 313 30.18 3.57 17.88
N ARG A 314 30.91 4.70 17.77
CA ARG A 314 32.37 4.79 17.58
C ARG A 314 32.87 3.99 16.38
N ARG A 315 32.08 3.89 15.31
CA ARG A 315 32.47 3.24 14.07
C ARG A 315 33.16 4.25 13.16
N SER A 316 34.31 3.87 12.59
CA SER A 316 35.04 4.67 11.60
C SER A 316 34.71 4.25 10.17
N GLU A 317 35.18 5.00 9.17
CA GLU A 317 35.08 4.59 7.77
C GLU A 317 35.88 3.31 7.48
N ASP A 318 37.00 3.10 8.17
CA ASP A 318 37.78 1.86 8.06
C ASP A 318 36.97 0.65 8.56
N ASP A 319 36.13 0.82 9.58
CA ASP A 319 35.19 -0.22 10.01
C ASP A 319 34.19 -0.54 8.91
N LEU A 320 33.62 0.48 8.27
CA LEU A 320 32.68 0.29 7.16
C LEU A 320 33.36 -0.38 5.97
N HIS A 321 34.62 -0.03 5.67
CA HIS A 321 35.39 -0.67 4.61
C HIS A 321 35.59 -2.16 4.88
N ARG A 322 35.99 -2.52 6.11
CA ARG A 322 36.11 -3.93 6.53
C ARG A 322 34.78 -4.67 6.44
N ILE A 323 33.67 -4.03 6.80
CA ILE A 323 32.33 -4.60 6.65
C ILE A 323 31.99 -4.86 5.17
N LEU A 324 32.30 -3.90 4.27
CA LEU A 324 32.11 -4.10 2.84
C LEU A 324 33.02 -5.22 2.29
N GLU A 325 34.26 -5.35 2.76
CA GLU A 325 35.14 -6.47 2.37
C GLU A 325 34.56 -7.83 2.75
N LEU A 326 34.02 -7.95 3.97
CA LEU A 326 33.31 -9.15 4.43
C LEU A 326 32.10 -9.46 3.53
N ALA A 327 31.37 -8.43 3.11
CA ALA A 327 30.25 -8.56 2.19
C ALA A 327 30.66 -8.68 0.71
N LYS A 328 31.96 -8.77 0.38
CA LYS A 328 32.49 -8.78 -1.00
C LYS A 328 32.05 -7.57 -1.84
N LEU A 329 32.08 -6.39 -1.22
CA LEU A 329 31.77 -5.07 -1.77
C LEU A 329 32.87 -4.04 -1.48
N GLY A 330 34.07 -4.46 -1.07
CA GLY A 330 35.17 -3.54 -0.75
C GLY A 330 35.61 -2.63 -1.91
N TYR A 331 35.37 -3.04 -3.16
CA TYR A 331 35.68 -2.24 -4.36
C TYR A 331 34.71 -1.08 -4.61
N LEU A 332 33.57 -1.06 -3.91
CA LEU A 332 32.44 -0.19 -4.25
C LEU A 332 32.70 1.29 -3.95
N PRO A 333 33.35 1.68 -2.82
CA PRO A 333 33.76 3.06 -2.58
C PRO A 333 34.66 3.61 -3.70
N ASP A 334 35.67 2.84 -4.12
CA ASP A 334 36.59 3.27 -5.18
C ASP A 334 35.88 3.41 -6.54
N ARG A 335 35.01 2.45 -6.88
CA ARG A 335 34.24 2.46 -8.14
C ARG A 335 33.28 3.65 -8.21
N GLU A 336 32.63 3.99 -7.10
CA GLU A 336 31.53 4.94 -7.09
C GLU A 336 31.92 6.37 -6.70
N GLY A 337 33.19 6.62 -6.37
CA GLY A 337 33.73 7.96 -6.08
C GLY A 337 33.79 8.33 -4.60
N GLY A 338 33.77 7.34 -3.70
CA GLY A 338 33.93 7.49 -2.26
C GLY A 338 32.65 7.32 -1.45
N TRP A 339 32.79 7.39 -0.12
CA TRP A 339 31.71 7.17 0.84
C TRP A 339 30.60 8.22 0.80
N ASP A 340 30.95 9.47 0.48
CA ASP A 340 30.03 10.62 0.47
C ASP A 340 29.35 10.85 -0.89
N THR A 341 29.62 10.00 -1.89
CA THR A 341 28.93 10.07 -3.18
C THR A 341 27.43 9.88 -3.00
N ARG A 342 26.61 10.70 -3.66
CA ARG A 342 25.15 10.55 -3.71
C ARG A 342 24.71 10.16 -5.12
N LYS A 343 23.97 9.06 -5.22
CA LYS A 343 23.46 8.49 -6.49
C LYS A 343 22.09 7.88 -6.27
N GLU A 344 21.38 7.61 -7.37
CA GLU A 344 20.20 6.75 -7.33
C GLU A 344 20.66 5.29 -7.24
N TRP A 345 20.95 4.83 -6.01
CA TRP A 345 21.56 3.53 -5.76
C TRP A 345 20.73 2.35 -6.28
N LYS A 346 19.41 2.54 -6.42
CA LYS A 346 18.52 1.55 -7.02
C LYS A 346 18.92 1.23 -8.47
N ASP A 347 19.39 2.21 -9.23
CA ASP A 347 19.70 2.01 -10.65
C ASP A 347 21.19 1.69 -10.87
N VAL A 348 22.05 2.10 -9.93
CA VAL A 348 23.51 1.92 -10.00
C VAL A 348 23.95 0.52 -9.54
N LEU A 349 23.33 -0.03 -8.49
CA LEU A 349 23.74 -1.32 -7.93
C LEU A 349 23.07 -2.49 -8.66
N SER A 350 23.86 -3.51 -8.99
CA SER A 350 23.33 -4.78 -9.50
C SER A 350 22.49 -5.52 -8.44
N GLY A 351 21.63 -6.47 -8.84
CA GLY A 351 20.80 -7.25 -7.93
C GLY A 351 21.62 -7.96 -6.83
N GLY A 352 22.73 -8.58 -7.20
CA GLY A 352 23.63 -9.22 -6.26
C GLY A 352 24.31 -8.23 -5.31
N GLU A 353 24.70 -7.04 -5.79
CA GLU A 353 25.27 -5.99 -4.94
C GLU A 353 24.25 -5.43 -3.95
N LYS A 354 22.99 -5.25 -4.36
CA LYS A 354 21.89 -4.84 -3.49
C LYS A 354 21.69 -5.81 -2.32
N GLN A 355 21.71 -7.12 -2.61
CA GLN A 355 21.60 -8.16 -1.60
C GLN A 355 22.82 -8.19 -0.67
N ARG A 356 24.04 -8.13 -1.22
CA ARG A 356 25.26 -8.06 -0.42
C ARG A 356 25.33 -6.79 0.44
N MET A 357 24.78 -5.67 -0.04
CA MET A 357 24.67 -4.42 0.74
C MET A 357 23.74 -4.60 1.94
N ALA A 358 22.65 -5.36 1.79
CA ALA A 358 21.78 -5.71 2.91
C ALA A 358 22.51 -6.56 3.97
N PHE A 359 23.40 -7.47 3.56
CA PHE A 359 24.29 -8.19 4.48
C PHE A 359 25.36 -7.29 5.11
N ALA A 360 25.95 -6.36 4.37
CA ALA A 360 26.87 -5.37 4.93
C ALA A 360 26.18 -4.56 6.04
N ARG A 361 24.94 -4.13 5.80
CA ARG A 361 24.08 -3.48 6.80
C ARG A 361 23.82 -4.38 8.01
N LEU A 362 23.53 -5.66 7.78
CA LEU A 362 23.35 -6.63 8.87
C LEU A 362 24.61 -6.76 9.75
N LEU A 363 25.79 -6.80 9.12
CA LEU A 363 27.09 -6.89 9.79
C LEU A 363 27.51 -5.59 10.49
N TYR A 364 26.97 -4.44 10.08
CA TYR A 364 27.19 -3.18 10.79
C TYR A 364 26.40 -3.13 12.11
N HIS A 365 25.13 -3.58 12.09
CA HIS A 365 24.25 -3.54 13.26
C HIS A 365 24.47 -4.71 14.24
N GLU A 366 24.96 -5.86 13.76
CA GLU A 366 25.19 -7.07 14.58
C GLU A 366 23.99 -7.43 15.50
N PRO A 367 22.75 -7.58 14.96
CA PRO A 367 21.57 -7.88 15.77
C PRO A 367 21.61 -9.29 16.37
N GLN A 368 20.81 -9.56 17.40
CA GLN A 368 20.71 -10.90 17.98
C GLN A 368 20.08 -11.91 16.99
N TYR A 369 19.10 -11.43 16.21
CA TYR A 369 18.40 -12.21 15.19
C TYR A 369 18.34 -11.46 13.87
N ALA A 370 18.50 -12.19 12.77
CA ALA A 370 18.30 -11.70 11.42
C ALA A 370 17.23 -12.54 10.71
N ILE A 371 16.17 -11.89 10.21
CA ILE A 371 15.19 -12.53 9.34
C ILE A 371 15.58 -12.20 7.90
N ILE A 372 15.89 -13.22 7.11
CA ILE A 372 16.40 -13.07 5.75
C ILE A 372 15.36 -13.65 4.79
N ASP A 373 14.62 -12.78 4.09
CA ASP A 373 13.62 -13.19 3.11
C ASP A 373 14.24 -13.24 1.71
N GLU A 374 14.55 -14.45 1.22
CA GLU A 374 15.21 -14.69 -0.08
C GLU A 374 16.46 -13.80 -0.35
N GLY A 375 17.18 -13.46 0.71
CA GLY A 375 18.23 -12.43 0.68
C GLY A 375 19.48 -12.76 -0.13
N THR A 376 19.59 -13.96 -0.71
CA THR A 376 20.74 -14.42 -1.51
C THR A 376 20.35 -15.02 -2.86
N SER A 377 19.13 -14.74 -3.35
CA SER A 377 18.65 -15.27 -4.64
C SER A 377 19.42 -14.78 -5.87
N ALA A 378 20.08 -13.62 -5.79
CA ALA A 378 20.90 -13.02 -6.85
C ALA A 378 22.41 -13.05 -6.51
N VAL A 379 22.81 -13.82 -5.49
CA VAL A 379 24.20 -13.97 -5.05
C VAL A 379 24.70 -15.38 -5.44
N SER A 380 25.97 -15.48 -5.84
CA SER A 380 26.59 -16.76 -6.17
C SER A 380 26.74 -17.66 -4.93
N SER A 381 26.71 -18.98 -5.11
CA SER A 381 26.68 -19.97 -4.03
C SER A 381 27.91 -19.92 -3.09
N ASP A 382 29.07 -19.57 -3.64
CA ASP A 382 30.32 -19.38 -2.89
C ASP A 382 30.25 -18.16 -1.95
N VAL A 383 29.77 -17.02 -2.46
CA VAL A 383 29.60 -15.80 -1.66
C VAL A 383 28.46 -15.95 -0.66
N GLU A 384 27.36 -16.61 -1.05
CA GLU A 384 26.27 -16.95 -0.14
C GLU A 384 26.79 -17.69 1.10
N GLY A 385 27.57 -18.75 0.91
CA GLY A 385 28.10 -19.50 2.04
C GLY A 385 28.96 -18.66 2.97
N LEU A 386 29.83 -17.82 2.40
CA LEU A 386 30.65 -16.91 3.19
C LEU A 386 29.82 -15.92 4.01
N LEU A 387 28.76 -15.35 3.43
CA LEU A 387 27.90 -14.38 4.12
C LEU A 387 27.19 -15.01 5.32
N TYR A 388 26.63 -16.22 5.15
CA TYR A 388 25.97 -16.95 6.23
C TYR A 388 26.93 -17.30 7.36
N GLU A 389 28.11 -17.87 7.05
CA GLU A 389 29.10 -18.19 8.07
C GLU A 389 29.63 -16.92 8.77
N THR A 390 29.89 -15.84 8.03
CA THR A 390 30.32 -14.57 8.64
C THR A 390 29.28 -14.03 9.63
N CYS A 391 27.99 -14.14 9.33
CA CYS A 391 26.94 -13.72 10.27
C CYS A 391 26.90 -14.61 11.52
N LYS A 392 27.08 -15.92 11.34
CA LYS A 392 27.14 -16.89 12.45
C LYS A 392 28.34 -16.64 13.35
N ASP A 393 29.51 -16.37 12.79
CA ASP A 393 30.74 -16.03 13.52
C ASP A 393 30.58 -14.74 14.35
N ARG A 394 29.75 -13.80 13.86
CA ARG A 394 29.36 -12.59 14.58
C ARG A 394 28.29 -12.83 15.65
N GLY A 395 27.84 -14.06 15.85
CA GLY A 395 26.85 -14.44 16.86
C GLY A 395 25.41 -14.06 16.51
N ILE A 396 25.13 -13.80 15.23
CA ILE A 396 23.79 -13.46 14.72
C ILE A 396 23.01 -14.76 14.50
N THR A 397 21.84 -14.87 15.12
CA THR A 397 20.93 -16.01 14.91
C THR A 397 20.15 -15.80 13.61
N LEU A 398 20.18 -16.77 12.70
CA LEU A 398 19.63 -16.62 11.34
C LEU A 398 18.28 -17.32 11.23
N VAL A 399 17.27 -16.57 10.81
CA VAL A 399 15.95 -17.08 10.41
C VAL A 399 15.77 -16.79 8.93
N THR A 400 16.06 -17.78 8.09
CA THR A 400 16.04 -17.59 6.64
C THR A 400 14.78 -18.16 6.04
N ILE A 401 14.12 -17.35 5.22
CA ILE A 401 13.00 -17.76 4.39
C ILE A 401 13.53 -18.00 2.98
N SER A 402 13.44 -19.22 2.49
CA SER A 402 13.96 -19.56 1.16
C SER A 402 13.34 -20.84 0.60
N THR A 403 13.30 -20.94 -0.72
CA THR A 403 12.96 -22.18 -1.45
C THR A 403 14.19 -23.06 -1.70
N ARG A 404 15.40 -22.57 -1.41
CA ARG A 404 16.66 -23.25 -1.75
C ARG A 404 17.07 -24.25 -0.68
N ALA A 405 16.96 -25.54 -1.00
CA ALA A 405 17.40 -26.63 -0.12
C ALA A 405 18.88 -26.56 0.26
N SER A 406 19.74 -25.94 -0.57
CA SER A 406 21.18 -25.78 -0.31
C SER A 406 21.49 -25.00 0.97
N LEU A 407 20.53 -24.23 1.50
CA LEU A 407 20.70 -23.45 2.72
C LEU A 407 20.54 -24.28 3.99
N LYS A 408 19.98 -25.51 3.91
CA LYS A 408 19.82 -26.41 5.07
C LYS A 408 21.11 -26.61 5.86
N LYS A 409 22.27 -26.68 5.19
CA LYS A 409 23.58 -26.85 5.83
C LYS A 409 23.98 -25.74 6.81
N TYR A 410 23.38 -24.56 6.71
CA TYR A 410 23.66 -23.43 7.60
C TYR A 410 22.67 -23.32 8.78
N HIS A 411 21.65 -24.19 8.82
CA HIS A 411 20.54 -24.09 9.76
C HIS A 411 20.46 -25.31 10.68
N THR A 412 19.90 -25.12 11.87
CA THR A 412 19.69 -26.15 12.89
C THR A 412 18.29 -26.76 12.79
N PHE A 413 17.30 -25.95 12.47
CA PHE A 413 15.90 -26.35 12.33
C PHE A 413 15.39 -26.02 10.93
N ASN A 414 14.42 -26.80 10.47
CA ASN A 414 13.68 -26.57 9.24
C ASN A 414 12.18 -26.53 9.57
N LEU A 415 11.53 -25.40 9.29
CA LEU A 415 10.08 -25.26 9.27
C LEU A 415 9.63 -25.44 7.82
N ILE A 416 8.95 -26.54 7.54
CA ILE A 416 8.39 -26.85 6.22
C ILE A 416 6.93 -26.40 6.22
N LEU A 417 6.57 -25.52 5.28
CA LEU A 417 5.21 -25.03 5.11
C LEU A 417 4.54 -25.71 3.91
N GLY A 418 3.21 -25.86 3.99
CA GLY A 418 2.42 -26.48 2.93
C GLY A 418 2.26 -27.99 3.09
N THR A 419 2.47 -28.51 4.30
CA THR A 419 2.31 -29.91 4.65
C THR A 419 0.88 -30.13 5.14
N GLY A 420 -0.03 -30.47 4.23
CA GLY A 420 -1.44 -30.74 4.53
C GLY A 420 -2.30 -30.82 3.27
N ASP A 421 -3.47 -31.45 3.34
CA ASP A 421 -4.35 -31.67 2.19
C ASP A 421 -4.81 -30.35 1.54
N HIS A 422 -4.86 -29.28 2.33
CA HIS A 422 -5.23 -27.91 1.90
C HIS A 422 -4.03 -26.96 1.80
N GLY A 423 -2.80 -27.43 2.05
CA GLY A 423 -1.58 -26.62 1.98
C GLY A 423 -1.40 -25.60 3.12
N ASP A 424 -2.17 -25.73 4.19
CA ASP A 424 -2.25 -24.87 5.37
C ASP A 424 -1.41 -25.38 6.57
N GLY A 425 -1.04 -26.65 6.55
CA GLY A 425 -0.23 -27.26 7.60
C GLY A 425 1.27 -26.97 7.49
N TRP A 426 1.97 -27.26 8.58
CA TRP A 426 3.40 -27.01 8.75
C TRP A 426 4.06 -28.11 9.59
N GLU A 427 5.34 -28.34 9.35
CA GLU A 427 6.17 -29.32 10.07
C GLU A 427 7.45 -28.64 10.58
N PHE A 428 7.78 -28.86 11.85
CA PHE A 428 8.99 -28.29 12.47
C PHE A 428 9.96 -29.41 12.85
N GLU A 429 11.11 -29.45 12.17
CA GLU A 429 12.07 -30.53 12.28
C GLU A 429 13.48 -30.03 12.61
N ARG A 430 14.28 -30.86 13.29
CA ARG A 430 15.69 -30.60 13.52
C ARG A 430 16.54 -31.23 12.42
N ILE A 431 17.31 -30.38 11.72
CA ILE A 431 18.17 -30.77 10.61
C ILE A 431 19.27 -31.72 11.10
N GLY A 432 19.46 -32.83 10.39
CA GLY A 432 20.52 -33.80 10.67
C GLY A 432 20.17 -34.91 11.67
N THR A 433 18.90 -35.07 12.03
CA THR A 433 18.43 -36.25 12.80
C THR A 433 18.34 -37.50 11.91
N GLU A 434 18.49 -38.72 12.48
CA GLU A 434 18.38 -39.97 11.71
C GLU A 434 17.05 -40.12 10.96
N ARG A 435 15.99 -39.52 11.49
CA ARG A 435 14.65 -39.48 10.88
C ARG A 435 14.64 -38.74 9.53
N GLU A 436 15.37 -37.62 9.41
CA GLU A 436 15.52 -36.90 8.13
C GLU A 436 16.37 -37.72 7.15
N LYS A 437 17.46 -38.36 7.60
CA LYS A 437 18.27 -39.22 6.72
C LYS A 437 17.45 -40.37 6.15
N LEU A 438 16.66 -41.04 6.98
CA LEU A 438 15.75 -42.11 6.56
C LEU A 438 14.67 -41.61 5.58
N GLN A 439 14.13 -40.41 5.79
CA GLN A 439 13.13 -39.82 4.89
C GLN A 439 13.75 -39.39 3.56
N VAL A 440 14.93 -38.76 3.57
CA VAL A 440 15.68 -38.39 2.35
C VAL A 440 16.11 -39.64 1.58
N GLU A 441 16.53 -40.71 2.26
CA GLU A 441 16.84 -41.99 1.61
C GLU A 441 15.59 -42.60 0.97
N LYS A 442 14.44 -42.54 1.65
CA LYS A 442 13.16 -43.01 1.12
C LYS A 442 12.69 -42.20 -0.10
N GLU A 443 12.77 -40.87 -0.05
CA GLU A 443 12.47 -39.98 -1.17
C GLU A 443 13.42 -40.20 -2.35
N LEU A 444 14.71 -40.38 -2.09
CA LEU A 444 15.71 -40.68 -3.12
C LEU A 444 15.42 -42.03 -3.79
N GLN A 445 14.95 -43.01 -3.02
CA GLN A 445 14.56 -44.31 -3.55
C GLN A 445 13.30 -44.21 -4.40
N GLU A 446 12.28 -43.48 -3.95
CA GLU A 446 11.06 -43.23 -4.72
C GLU A 446 11.35 -42.46 -6.02
N LEU A 447 12.21 -41.43 -5.97
CA LEU A 447 12.65 -40.69 -7.16
C LEU A 447 13.42 -41.57 -8.14
N ARG A 448 14.25 -42.50 -7.64
CA ARG A 448 14.96 -43.49 -8.48
C ARG A 448 13.98 -44.45 -9.16
N GLU A 449 12.95 -44.89 -8.45
CA GLU A 449 11.89 -45.74 -9.02
C GLU A 449 11.10 -44.99 -10.11
N ARG A 450 10.71 -43.73 -9.86
CA ARG A 450 10.07 -42.88 -10.87
C ARG A 450 10.98 -42.63 -12.07
N LEU A 451 12.28 -42.40 -11.86
CA LEU A 451 13.26 -42.23 -12.94
C LEU A 451 13.44 -43.51 -13.77
N ALA A 452 13.33 -44.70 -13.17
CA ALA A 452 13.38 -45.96 -13.89
C ALA A 452 12.18 -46.11 -14.85
N GLN A 453 10.99 -45.63 -14.45
CA GLN A 453 9.77 -45.65 -15.28
C GLN A 453 9.81 -44.66 -16.46
N VAL A 454 10.67 -43.63 -16.42
CA VAL A 454 10.78 -42.65 -17.53
C VAL A 454 11.19 -43.32 -18.84
N GLY A 455 11.95 -44.41 -18.80
CA GLY A 455 12.32 -45.18 -19.99
C GLY A 455 11.12 -45.83 -20.69
N GLU A 456 10.17 -46.35 -19.90
CA GLU A 456 8.92 -46.93 -20.42
C GLU A 456 7.99 -45.85 -20.95
N TRP A 457 7.86 -44.73 -20.23
CA TRP A 457 7.04 -43.59 -20.68
C TRP A 457 7.56 -42.99 -21.99
N LYS A 458 8.88 -42.91 -22.19
CA LYS A 458 9.46 -42.49 -23.48
C LYS A 458 9.11 -43.46 -24.60
N LYS A 459 9.24 -44.78 -24.38
CA LYS A 459 8.84 -45.79 -25.37
C LYS A 459 7.36 -45.68 -25.71
N ARG A 460 6.50 -45.51 -24.70
CA ARG A 460 5.05 -45.36 -24.89
C ARG A 460 4.70 -44.10 -25.67
N ARG A 461 5.38 -42.97 -25.39
CA ARG A 461 5.22 -41.74 -26.17
C ARG A 461 5.65 -41.94 -27.63
N ASP A 462 6.78 -42.58 -27.88
CA ASP A 462 7.28 -42.84 -29.24
C ASP A 462 6.39 -43.85 -30.01
N GLU A 463 5.64 -44.68 -29.29
CA GLU A 463 4.62 -45.57 -29.84
C GLU A 463 3.36 -44.78 -30.23
N ILE A 464 2.87 -43.92 -29.33
CA ILE A 464 1.73 -43.01 -29.58
C ILE A 464 2.04 -42.03 -30.73
N GLU A 465 3.26 -41.49 -30.80
CA GLU A 465 3.67 -40.62 -31.93
C GLU A 465 3.68 -41.38 -33.25
N ARG A 466 4.05 -42.67 -33.26
CA ARG A 466 3.98 -43.52 -34.46
C ARG A 466 2.54 -43.85 -34.85
N GLU A 467 1.68 -44.12 -33.88
CA GLU A 467 0.24 -44.33 -34.10
C GLU A 467 -0.41 -43.05 -34.67
N LEU A 468 -0.14 -41.88 -34.07
CA LEU A 468 -0.61 -40.58 -34.57
C LEU A 468 -0.07 -40.25 -35.97
N ALA A 469 1.20 -40.55 -36.24
CA ALA A 469 1.79 -40.33 -37.56
C ALA A 469 1.17 -41.24 -38.63
N ALA A 470 0.87 -42.51 -38.30
CA ALA A 470 0.20 -43.44 -39.19
C ALA A 470 -1.24 -43.01 -39.52
N VAL A 471 -1.95 -42.46 -38.52
CA VAL A 471 -3.31 -41.90 -38.70
C VAL A 471 -3.32 -40.67 -39.62
N TRP A 472 -2.23 -39.91 -39.72
CA TRP A 472 -2.16 -38.74 -40.60
C TRP A 472 -1.70 -39.04 -42.04
N THR A 473 -1.07 -40.19 -42.31
CA THR A 473 -0.57 -40.52 -43.66
C THR A 473 -1.52 -41.40 -44.48
N ASP A 474 -2.36 -42.22 -43.84
CA ASP A 474 -3.34 -43.05 -44.55
C ASP A 474 -4.76 -42.51 -44.40
N GLN A 475 -5.15 -41.71 -45.39
CA GLN A 475 -6.53 -41.34 -45.76
C GLN A 475 -7.31 -40.52 -44.72
N GLY A 476 -7.80 -39.35 -45.15
CA GLY A 476 -8.77 -38.53 -44.42
C GLY A 476 -10.14 -39.20 -44.31
N ALA A 477 -10.23 -40.24 -43.49
CA ALA A 477 -11.47 -40.85 -43.03
C ALA A 477 -11.49 -40.80 -41.50
N MET A 478 -12.49 -40.13 -40.92
CA MET A 478 -12.80 -40.27 -39.50
C MET A 478 -13.13 -41.74 -39.23
N LEU A 479 -12.39 -42.38 -38.33
CA LEU A 479 -12.81 -43.64 -37.71
C LEU A 479 -13.64 -43.32 -36.46
N ASP A 480 -14.70 -44.10 -36.26
CA ASP A 480 -15.55 -44.04 -35.07
C ASP A 480 -14.75 -44.36 -33.80
N ALA A 481 -15.19 -43.76 -32.69
CA ALA A 481 -14.57 -43.87 -31.38
C ALA A 481 -14.36 -45.34 -30.95
N PRO A 482 -13.23 -45.67 -30.29
CA PRO A 482 -13.01 -47.01 -29.80
C PRO A 482 -14.08 -47.38 -28.77
N ALA A 483 -14.61 -48.61 -28.87
CA ALA A 483 -15.57 -49.13 -27.92
C ALA A 483 -14.96 -49.16 -26.51
N ASP A 484 -15.57 -48.41 -25.60
CA ASP A 484 -15.24 -48.40 -24.18
C ASP A 484 -15.21 -49.84 -23.65
N THR A 485 -14.12 -50.17 -22.97
CA THR A 485 -14.01 -51.41 -22.22
C THR A 485 -14.91 -51.29 -21.00
N GLU A 486 -15.94 -52.13 -20.94
CA GLU A 486 -16.79 -52.33 -19.77
C GLU A 486 -15.93 -52.76 -18.57
N GLU A 487 -15.58 -51.82 -17.70
CA GLU A 487 -15.22 -52.12 -16.30
C GLU A 487 -16.44 -51.83 -15.42
N THR A 488 -17.13 -52.92 -15.10
CA THR A 488 -18.05 -53.18 -13.98
C THR A 488 -18.24 -52.06 -12.94
N GLU A 489 -19.42 -51.45 -12.95
CA GLU A 489 -20.00 -50.76 -11.79
C GLU A 489 -20.32 -51.77 -10.66
N PRO A 490 -20.08 -51.45 -9.36
CA PRO A 490 -20.58 -52.24 -8.26
C PRO A 490 -22.06 -51.93 -7.99
N GLN A 491 -22.93 -52.94 -8.07
CA GLN A 491 -24.36 -52.84 -7.74
C GLN A 491 -24.61 -52.54 -6.25
N PRO A 492 -25.64 -51.75 -5.91
CA PRO A 492 -26.09 -51.54 -4.55
C PRO A 492 -27.19 -52.53 -4.14
N GLY A 493 -27.03 -53.15 -2.97
CA GLY A 493 -28.14 -53.58 -2.11
C GLY A 493 -28.39 -55.08 -1.98
N SER A 494 -28.21 -55.61 -0.77
CA SER A 494 -29.24 -56.47 -0.16
C SER A 494 -29.18 -56.39 1.37
N GLU A 495 -30.34 -56.06 1.93
CA GLU A 495 -30.65 -56.08 3.34
C GLU A 495 -30.49 -57.50 3.90
N THR A 496 -29.96 -57.63 5.12
CA THR A 496 -30.25 -58.78 5.97
C THR A 496 -30.55 -58.28 7.38
N GLN A 497 -31.78 -58.57 7.81
CA GLN A 497 -32.30 -58.31 9.14
C GLN A 497 -31.59 -59.18 10.19
N GLY A 498 -31.36 -58.57 11.36
CA GLY A 498 -31.66 -59.15 12.67
C GLY A 498 -30.77 -60.28 13.18
N HIS A 499 -29.98 -59.99 14.23
CA HIS A 499 -30.19 -60.69 15.49
C HIS A 499 -29.78 -59.84 16.71
N GLU A 500 -30.69 -59.89 17.66
CA GLU A 500 -30.81 -59.21 18.95
C GLU A 500 -29.94 -59.88 20.05
N VAL A 501 -30.07 -59.33 21.27
CA VAL A 501 -29.68 -59.85 22.61
C VAL A 501 -28.32 -59.32 23.13
N ALA A 502 -28.31 -58.23 23.92
CA ALA A 502 -28.50 -58.10 25.39
C ALA A 502 -27.23 -58.51 26.18
N ALA A 503 -26.74 -57.79 27.18
CA ALA A 503 -27.33 -56.81 28.11
C ALA A 503 -26.29 -55.77 28.55
#